data_AF-A0A059DDV5-F1
#
_entry.id   AF-A0A059DDV5-F1
#
_cell.length_a   1.000
_cell.length_b   1.000
_cell.length_c   1.000
_cell.angle_alpha   90.00
_cell.angle_beta   90.00
_cell.angle_gamma   90.00
#
_symmetry.space_group_name_H-M   'P 1'
#
loop_
_entity.id
_entity.type
_entity.pdbx_description
1 polymer ?
#
loop_
_entity_poly.entity_id
_entity_poly.type
_entity_poly.pdbx_seq_one_letter_code
_entity_poly.pdbx_strand_id
1 'polypeptide(L)'
;MDFELRRAREKLEKEQKERKALAKARLERERKAKGEARKQREAIEAVQRSRRLDALEAQEKVEQQMSESLLTGKGISFYCLLEAVPFQGSGDKIKLPPSCFTELSDQGAFDKGPMYFRLAVVQQGNPVDMKTDNEENGASHCGVLEFTAEEGSVGLPPHVWSNIFQSDSPATPLVEVRYVWLPKGTYAKLQPDGMGFSDLPNHKAILETSLRQHATLSQNEIVTVNYGDVIYRLRVLDLKPASSVSVLETDIEVDIVGPDSNLEGTDQRRLIPLTPGKSESGMVDEGNYVYYKFSIENDVWEKISSQNAMVEVKIEAETDEGDTDLYISRHPLIFPNRHQHEWSSHDVGSKTLILSFKDKGLGAGTYSVGVYGFKGTSKFLVSVTINDNIQRTVGQQAASSSSPAEMDTVECRNCKRFIPSRTVALHEAYCSRHNVVCQHVGCGIVLRVEEAKNHVHCDKCGQAFQQVEMEKHMKVFHEPIQCPCGVILEKVQMVS
;
A
#
# COMPACT_ATOMS: atom_id res chain seq x y z
N MET A 1 45.92 79.91 79.28
CA MET A 1 44.65 79.30 79.75
C MET A 1 43.63 79.02 78.64
N ASP A 2 43.85 79.44 77.39
CA ASP A 2 42.79 79.42 76.35
C ASP A 2 42.88 78.25 75.35
N PHE A 3 44.00 77.52 75.35
CA PHE A 3 44.27 76.39 74.47
C PHE A 3 43.70 75.06 75.01
N GLU A 4 43.76 74.86 76.34
CA GLU A 4 43.28 73.64 77.00
C GLU A 4 41.75 73.54 76.99
N LEU A 5 41.04 74.66 77.15
CA LEU A 5 39.58 74.73 77.07
C LEU A 5 39.06 74.47 75.66
N ARG A 6 39.73 74.96 74.62
CA ARG A 6 39.41 74.66 73.21
C ARG A 6 39.57 73.17 72.90
N ARG A 7 40.69 72.57 73.33
CA ARG A 7 40.98 71.14 73.14
C ARG A 7 39.97 70.23 73.86
N ALA A 8 39.52 70.62 75.05
CA ALA A 8 38.49 69.91 75.80
C ALA A 8 37.11 69.97 75.12
N ARG A 9 36.74 71.14 74.57
CA ARG A 9 35.48 71.34 73.84
C ARG A 9 35.46 70.57 72.52
N GLU A 10 36.55 70.58 71.76
CA GLU A 10 36.70 69.80 70.54
C GLU A 10 36.64 68.29 70.82
N LYS A 11 37.24 67.82 71.92
CA LYS A 11 37.15 66.42 72.35
C LYS A 11 35.71 66.03 72.69
N LEU A 12 34.98 66.89 73.41
CA LEU A 12 33.58 66.66 73.76
C LEU A 12 32.67 66.66 72.53
N GLU A 13 32.86 67.60 71.60
CA GLU A 13 32.10 67.66 70.33
C GLU A 13 32.39 66.44 69.46
N LYS A 14 33.64 65.99 69.39
CA LYS A 14 34.03 64.76 68.67
C LYS A 14 33.34 63.54 69.29
N GLU A 15 33.36 63.41 70.61
CA GLU A 15 32.70 62.30 71.31
C GLU A 15 31.17 62.31 71.12
N GLN A 16 30.53 63.48 71.19
CA GLN A 16 29.11 63.64 70.91
C GLN A 16 28.76 63.27 69.46
N LYS A 17 29.60 63.67 68.50
CA LYS A 17 29.44 63.35 67.07
C LYS A 17 29.62 61.85 66.81
N GLU A 18 30.59 61.22 67.46
CA GLU A 18 30.81 59.76 67.40
C GLU A 18 29.65 58.98 68.00
N ARG A 19 29.13 59.39 69.18
CA ARG A 19 27.93 58.76 69.78
C ARG A 19 26.70 58.89 68.89
N LYS A 20 26.48 60.06 68.28
CA LYS A 20 25.37 60.30 67.35
C LYS A 20 25.53 59.47 66.07
N ALA A 21 26.74 59.35 65.54
CA ALA A 21 27.04 58.52 64.39
C ALA A 21 26.82 57.03 64.67
N LEU A 22 27.25 56.54 65.84
CA LEU A 22 27.05 55.15 66.26
C LEU A 22 25.57 54.83 66.45
N ALA A 23 24.80 55.72 67.09
CA ALA A 23 23.36 55.56 67.25
C ALA A 23 22.62 55.52 65.90
N LYS A 24 22.99 56.40 64.96
CA LYS A 24 22.43 56.42 63.60
C LYS A 24 22.77 55.14 62.83
N ALA A 25 24.02 54.66 62.93
CA ALA A 25 24.46 53.41 62.31
C ALA A 25 23.71 52.18 62.89
N ARG A 26 23.44 52.16 64.20
CA ARG A 26 22.66 51.10 64.85
C ARG A 26 21.20 51.09 64.35
N LEU A 27 20.56 52.26 64.28
CA LEU A 27 19.20 52.40 63.76
C LEU A 27 19.11 51.98 62.28
N GLU A 28 20.10 52.35 61.47
CA GLU A 28 20.13 51.97 60.06
C GLU A 28 20.32 50.45 59.87
N ARG A 29 21.18 49.81 60.69
CA ARG A 29 21.33 48.35 60.71
C ARG A 29 20.04 47.65 61.12
N GLU A 30 19.36 48.13 62.16
CA GLU A 30 18.08 47.57 62.59
C GLU A 30 16.99 47.72 61.51
N ARG A 31 16.95 48.86 60.82
CA ARG A 31 16.02 49.09 59.71
C ARG A 31 16.30 48.16 58.52
N LYS A 32 17.57 47.92 58.17
CA LYS A 32 17.96 46.95 57.12
C LYS A 32 17.58 45.53 57.52
N ALA A 33 17.90 45.11 58.74
CA ALA A 33 17.55 43.78 59.25
C ALA A 33 16.03 43.54 59.27
N LYS A 34 15.22 44.53 59.71
CA LYS A 34 13.75 44.46 59.64
C LYS A 34 13.23 44.38 58.21
N GLY A 35 13.84 45.11 57.27
CA GLY A 35 13.49 45.07 55.85
C GLY A 35 13.79 43.71 55.20
N GLU A 36 14.95 43.12 55.51
CA GLU A 36 15.35 41.79 55.05
C GLU A 36 14.44 40.69 55.63
N ALA A 37 14.13 40.76 56.93
CA ALA A 37 13.20 39.82 57.56
C ALA A 37 11.78 39.91 56.95
N ARG A 38 11.32 41.11 56.58
CA ARG A 38 10.03 41.29 55.89
C ARG A 38 10.06 40.66 54.50
N LYS A 39 11.12 40.91 53.71
CA LYS A 39 11.30 40.29 52.39
C LYS A 39 11.37 38.77 52.45
N GLN A 40 12.05 38.21 53.45
CA GLN A 40 12.10 36.76 53.66
C GLN A 40 10.72 36.18 53.99
N ARG A 41 9.93 36.84 54.85
CA ARG A 41 8.54 36.42 55.14
C ARG A 41 7.65 36.50 53.92
N GLU A 42 7.69 37.61 53.18
CA GLU A 42 6.94 37.79 51.93
C GLU A 42 7.32 36.73 50.89
N ALA A 43 8.61 36.38 50.78
CA ALA A 43 9.07 35.31 49.88
C ALA A 43 8.56 33.92 50.31
N ILE A 44 8.58 33.60 51.61
CA ILE A 44 8.04 32.33 52.13
C ILE A 44 6.52 32.23 51.91
N GLU A 45 5.78 33.31 52.20
CA GLU A 45 4.34 33.37 51.97
C GLU A 45 4.00 33.26 50.47
N ALA A 46 4.78 33.89 49.58
CA ALA A 46 4.61 33.77 48.14
C ALA A 46 4.82 32.34 47.64
N VAL A 47 5.87 31.65 48.11
CA VAL A 47 6.14 30.24 47.77
C VAL A 47 5.02 29.33 48.29
N GLN A 48 4.54 29.55 49.51
CA GLN A 48 3.42 28.79 50.07
C GLN A 48 2.12 29.04 49.31
N ARG A 49 1.86 30.28 48.86
CA ARG A 49 0.70 30.61 48.02
C ARG A 49 0.78 29.93 46.67
N SER A 50 1.94 29.93 46.00
CA SER A 50 2.14 29.22 44.74
C SER A 50 1.83 27.74 44.88
N ARG A 51 2.44 27.06 45.87
CA ARG A 51 2.20 25.63 46.10
C ARG A 51 0.74 25.29 46.37
N ARG A 52 -0.03 26.19 47.00
CA ARG A 52 -1.47 26.01 47.22
C ARG A 52 -2.26 26.17 45.94
N LEU A 53 -1.91 27.15 45.09
CA LEU A 53 -2.54 27.32 43.78
C LEU A 53 -2.25 26.12 42.88
N ASP A 54 -0.98 25.67 42.83
CA ASP A 54 -0.59 24.50 42.05
C ASP A 54 -1.32 23.23 42.54
N ALA A 55 -1.52 23.08 43.86
CA ALA A 55 -2.27 21.96 44.43
C ALA A 55 -3.78 22.03 44.11
N LEU A 56 -4.37 23.22 44.10
CA LEU A 56 -5.77 23.41 43.74
C LEU A 56 -5.99 23.17 42.25
N GLU A 57 -5.12 23.68 41.38
CA GLU A 57 -5.17 23.45 39.93
C GLU A 57 -4.98 21.96 39.61
N ALA A 58 -4.08 21.26 40.32
CA ALA A 58 -3.93 19.82 40.19
C ALA A 58 -5.19 19.06 40.63
N GLN A 59 -5.84 19.47 41.71
CA GLN A 59 -7.11 18.86 42.15
C GLN A 59 -8.24 19.11 41.16
N GLU A 60 -8.40 20.36 40.70
CA GLU A 60 -9.41 20.73 39.72
C GLU A 60 -9.23 19.95 38.41
N LYS A 61 -7.97 19.76 37.97
CA LYS A 61 -7.67 18.96 36.78
C LYS A 61 -8.04 17.49 36.95
N VAL A 62 -7.77 16.90 38.11
CA VAL A 62 -8.16 15.51 38.42
C VAL A 62 -9.67 15.36 38.45
N GLU A 63 -10.39 16.32 39.05
CA GLU A 63 -11.85 16.32 39.12
C GLU A 63 -12.48 16.49 37.73
N GLN A 64 -11.93 17.39 36.90
CA GLN A 64 -12.33 17.55 35.50
C GLN A 64 -12.13 16.26 34.70
N GLN A 65 -10.95 15.63 34.80
CA GLN A 65 -10.67 14.36 34.12
C GLN A 65 -11.59 13.23 34.58
N MET A 66 -11.90 13.15 35.87
CA MET A 66 -12.83 12.16 36.41
C MET A 66 -14.26 12.39 35.90
N SER A 67 -14.71 13.65 35.87
CA SER A 67 -16.01 14.04 35.34
C SER A 67 -16.12 13.72 33.84
N GLU A 68 -15.08 14.02 33.06
CA GLU A 68 -15.01 13.70 31.63
C GLU A 68 -15.01 12.19 31.37
N SER A 69 -14.27 11.41 32.17
CA SER A 69 -14.29 9.94 32.08
C SER A 69 -15.67 9.36 32.38
N LEU A 70 -16.38 9.91 33.36
CA LEU A 70 -17.76 9.49 33.67
C LEU A 70 -18.75 9.88 32.56
N LEU A 71 -18.58 11.05 31.94
CA LEU A 71 -19.41 11.50 30.83
C LEU A 71 -19.20 10.62 29.59
N THR A 72 -17.94 10.37 29.22
CA THR A 72 -17.55 9.55 28.08
C THR A 72 -17.93 8.08 28.26
N GLY A 73 -17.90 7.54 29.48
CA GLY A 73 -18.33 6.17 29.78
C GLY A 73 -19.83 6.00 30.05
N LYS A 74 -20.67 7.03 29.82
CA LYS A 74 -22.11 7.02 30.20
C LYS A 74 -22.35 6.55 31.65
N GLY A 75 -21.56 7.06 32.58
CA GLY A 75 -21.61 6.74 34.02
C GLY A 75 -20.84 5.50 34.44
N ILE A 76 -20.00 4.94 33.56
CA ILE A 76 -19.05 3.85 33.86
C ILE A 76 -17.66 4.45 33.83
N SER A 77 -16.87 4.21 34.88
CA SER A 77 -15.48 4.62 34.93
C SER A 77 -14.65 3.36 35.12
N PHE A 78 -14.00 2.94 34.03
CA PHE A 78 -13.10 1.79 34.04
C PHE A 78 -11.78 2.20 33.40
N TYR A 79 -10.70 1.91 34.12
CA TYR A 79 -9.34 2.27 33.75
C TYR A 79 -8.38 1.21 34.29
N CYS A 80 -7.49 0.69 33.43
CA CYS A 80 -6.41 -0.19 33.84
C CYS A 80 -5.14 0.01 32.99
N LEU A 81 -4.00 -0.38 33.55
CA LEU A 81 -2.72 -0.46 32.85
C LEU A 81 -2.38 -1.92 32.62
N LEU A 82 -2.19 -2.32 31.37
CA LEU A 82 -1.93 -3.71 31.00
C LEU A 82 -0.71 -3.79 30.08
N GLU A 83 0.01 -4.90 30.18
CA GLU A 83 1.10 -5.22 29.26
C GLU A 83 0.54 -5.71 27.92
N ALA A 84 0.90 -5.06 26.83
CA ALA A 84 0.42 -5.42 25.50
C ALA A 84 1.14 -6.65 24.95
N VAL A 85 0.36 -7.67 24.60
CA VAL A 85 0.84 -8.91 24.00
C VAL A 85 0.24 -9.06 22.61
N PRO A 86 1.06 -9.25 21.55
CA PRO A 86 0.53 -9.46 20.21
C PRO A 86 -0.16 -10.83 20.12
N PHE A 87 -1.32 -10.88 19.46
CA PHE A 87 -1.95 -12.15 19.10
C PHE A 87 -2.45 -12.12 17.66
N GLN A 88 -2.63 -13.30 17.06
CA GLN A 88 -3.18 -13.40 15.71
C GLN A 88 -4.70 -13.20 15.76
N GLY A 89 -5.15 -12.01 15.37
CA GLY A 89 -6.56 -11.61 15.31
C GLY A 89 -6.87 -10.78 14.07
N SER A 90 -8.15 -10.65 13.75
CA SER A 90 -8.67 -9.81 12.66
C SER A 90 -9.35 -8.56 13.23
N GLY A 91 -9.19 -7.42 12.55
CA GLY A 91 -9.83 -6.17 12.94
C GLY A 91 -9.22 -5.56 14.21
N ASP A 92 -10.07 -4.95 15.03
CA ASP A 92 -9.72 -4.15 16.21
C ASP A 92 -10.26 -4.74 17.52
N LYS A 93 -10.48 -6.06 17.58
CA LYS A 93 -11.06 -6.72 18.76
C LYS A 93 -9.96 -7.26 19.66
N ILE A 94 -9.85 -6.71 20.87
CA ILE A 94 -8.81 -7.05 21.84
C ILE A 94 -9.25 -8.15 22.81
N LYS A 95 -8.28 -8.79 23.46
CA LYS A 95 -8.53 -9.72 24.57
C LYS A 95 -8.19 -9.06 25.90
N LEU A 96 -9.12 -9.06 26.83
CA LEU A 96 -8.93 -8.51 28.17
C LEU A 96 -8.83 -9.62 29.23
N PRO A 97 -8.26 -9.34 30.41
CA PRO A 97 -8.27 -10.27 31.53
C PRO A 97 -9.68 -10.52 32.11
N PRO A 98 -9.92 -11.69 32.73
CA PRO A 98 -11.15 -11.97 33.47
C PRO A 98 -11.45 -10.98 34.61
N SER A 99 -10.44 -10.40 35.26
CA SER A 99 -10.63 -9.35 36.26
C SER A 99 -11.39 -8.13 35.69
N CYS A 100 -11.07 -7.71 34.47
CA CYS A 100 -11.76 -6.60 33.80
C CYS A 100 -13.24 -6.90 33.53
N PHE A 101 -13.58 -8.16 33.23
CA PHE A 101 -14.97 -8.58 33.07
C PHE A 101 -15.78 -8.35 34.36
N THR A 102 -15.20 -8.74 35.50
CA THR A 102 -15.86 -8.63 36.80
C THR A 102 -16.14 -7.17 37.14
N GLU A 103 -15.15 -6.29 36.97
CA GLU A 103 -15.28 -4.86 37.25
C GLU A 103 -16.30 -4.18 36.32
N LEU A 104 -16.27 -4.48 35.02
CA LEU A 104 -17.25 -3.94 34.06
C LEU A 104 -18.66 -4.47 34.31
N SER A 105 -18.79 -5.71 34.78
CA SER A 105 -20.07 -6.33 35.13
C SER A 105 -20.68 -5.66 36.35
N ASP A 106 -19.88 -5.39 37.38
CA ASP A 106 -20.33 -4.71 38.60
C ASP A 106 -20.83 -3.29 38.32
N GLN A 107 -20.29 -2.63 37.29
CA GLN A 107 -20.72 -1.31 36.83
C GLN A 107 -21.87 -1.33 35.79
N GLY A 108 -22.39 -2.51 35.44
CA GLY A 108 -23.49 -2.67 34.48
C GLY A 108 -23.15 -2.30 33.04
N ALA A 109 -21.89 -2.52 32.60
CA ALA A 109 -21.46 -2.20 31.25
C ALA A 109 -22.18 -3.02 30.17
N PHE A 110 -22.44 -4.29 30.45
CA PHE A 110 -23.06 -5.23 29.50
C PHE A 110 -24.49 -4.87 29.11
N ASP A 111 -25.20 -4.13 29.98
CA ASP A 111 -26.58 -3.70 29.72
C ASP A 111 -26.65 -2.48 28.78
N LYS A 112 -25.51 -1.84 28.49
CA LYS A 112 -25.43 -0.59 27.70
C LYS A 112 -25.08 -0.80 26.22
N GLY A 113 -25.00 -2.05 25.78
CA GLY A 113 -24.70 -2.43 24.39
C GLY A 113 -23.24 -2.82 24.17
N PRO A 114 -22.71 -2.64 22.95
CA PRO A 114 -21.32 -2.99 22.65
C PRO A 114 -20.35 -2.15 23.48
N MET A 115 -19.25 -2.77 23.90
CA MET A 115 -18.22 -2.14 24.72
C MET A 115 -17.04 -1.70 23.85
N TYR A 116 -16.57 -0.48 24.09
CA TYR A 116 -15.42 0.09 23.40
C TYR A 116 -14.38 0.56 24.42
N PHE A 117 -13.13 0.48 24.01
CA PHE A 117 -12.00 0.86 24.84
C PHE A 117 -11.06 1.76 24.06
N ARG A 118 -10.59 2.83 24.72
CA ARG A 118 -9.49 3.66 24.23
C ARG A 118 -8.20 3.08 24.76
N LEU A 119 -7.26 2.82 23.85
CA LEU A 119 -5.90 2.37 24.13
C LEU A 119 -4.92 3.52 23.92
N ALA A 120 -4.06 3.77 24.89
CA ALA A 120 -2.98 4.75 24.77
C ALA A 120 -1.65 4.16 25.30
N VAL A 121 -0.55 4.38 24.57
CA VAL A 121 0.77 3.89 24.99
C VAL A 121 1.29 4.73 26.16
N VAL A 122 1.74 4.07 27.23
CA VAL A 122 2.40 4.74 28.35
C VAL A 122 3.90 4.80 28.10
N GLN A 123 4.41 5.95 27.68
CA GLN A 123 5.85 6.13 27.50
C GLN A 123 6.55 6.30 28.86
N GLN A 124 7.48 5.39 29.19
CA GLN A 124 8.41 5.57 30.30
C GLN A 124 9.57 6.50 29.87
N GLY A 125 9.30 7.81 29.81
CA GLY A 125 10.30 8.86 29.57
C GLY A 125 10.09 10.03 30.53
N ASN A 126 11.17 10.63 31.03
CA ASN A 126 11.16 11.73 32.01
C ASN A 126 10.09 12.80 31.72
N PRO A 127 9.32 13.26 32.73
CA PRO A 127 8.32 14.30 32.55
C PRO A 127 9.00 15.67 32.58
N VAL A 128 9.80 15.99 31.57
CA VAL A 128 10.30 17.35 31.35
C VAL A 128 10.29 17.62 29.84
N ASP A 129 9.47 18.61 29.48
CA ASP A 129 9.33 19.29 28.20
C ASP A 129 8.36 18.69 27.16
N MET A 130 7.39 19.54 26.80
CA MET A 130 6.39 19.44 25.74
C MET A 130 5.18 18.54 25.97
N LYS A 131 4.23 19.06 26.76
CA LYS A 131 2.81 18.99 26.35
C LYS A 131 2.66 19.83 25.08
N THR A 132 2.81 19.18 23.93
CA THR A 132 2.25 19.68 22.67
C THR A 132 0.80 19.20 22.61
N ASP A 133 -0.11 20.07 22.20
CA ASP A 133 -1.56 19.91 22.12
C ASP A 133 -2.05 18.81 21.14
N ASN A 134 -1.46 17.62 21.15
CA ASN A 134 -1.84 16.47 20.33
C ASN A 134 -2.04 15.22 21.22
N GLU A 135 -2.99 15.28 22.17
CA GLU A 135 -3.40 14.10 22.98
C GLU A 135 -4.11 12.99 22.16
N GLU A 136 -4.35 13.22 20.86
CA GLU A 136 -4.93 12.24 19.92
C GLU A 136 -3.88 11.46 19.09
N ASN A 137 -2.60 11.86 19.07
CA ASN A 137 -1.61 11.31 18.11
C ASN A 137 -1.04 9.91 18.43
N GLY A 138 -1.65 9.17 19.34
CA GLY A 138 -1.19 7.82 19.72
C GLY A 138 -2.23 6.99 20.46
N ALA A 139 -3.51 7.36 20.34
CA ALA A 139 -4.60 6.61 20.93
C ALA A 139 -5.44 5.94 19.83
N SER A 140 -5.74 4.65 19.99
CA SER A 140 -6.62 3.89 19.10
C SER A 140 -7.82 3.39 19.90
N HIS A 141 -8.97 3.32 19.26
CA HIS A 141 -10.16 2.72 19.85
C HIS A 141 -10.32 1.29 19.36
N CYS A 142 -10.91 0.45 20.21
CA CYS A 142 -11.04 -0.97 19.93
C CYS A 142 -12.30 -1.53 20.60
N GLY A 143 -12.78 -2.66 20.06
CA GLY A 143 -13.80 -3.48 20.71
C GLY A 143 -13.18 -4.60 21.55
N VAL A 144 -13.97 -5.26 22.37
CA VAL A 144 -13.54 -6.50 23.06
C VAL A 144 -14.00 -7.74 22.30
N LEU A 145 -13.09 -8.70 22.12
CA LEU A 145 -13.38 -10.02 21.57
C LEU A 145 -13.85 -10.97 22.67
N GLU A 146 -13.02 -11.13 23.71
CA GLU A 146 -13.22 -12.06 24.81
C GLU A 146 -12.39 -11.66 26.04
N PHE A 147 -12.77 -12.19 27.21
CA PHE A 147 -12.12 -11.92 28.48
C PHE A 147 -11.27 -13.12 28.93
N THR A 148 -10.26 -13.49 28.13
CA THR A 148 -9.43 -14.68 28.34
C THR A 148 -7.93 -14.38 28.37
N ALA A 149 -7.52 -13.11 28.41
CA ALA A 149 -6.10 -12.76 28.51
C ALA A 149 -5.53 -13.11 29.89
N GLU A 150 -4.21 -13.26 29.99
CA GLU A 150 -3.55 -13.45 31.27
C GLU A 150 -3.69 -12.18 32.14
N GLU A 151 -3.85 -12.36 33.45
CA GLU A 151 -3.99 -11.24 34.38
C GLU A 151 -2.79 -10.30 34.29
N GLY A 152 -3.06 -9.00 34.12
CA GLY A 152 -2.04 -7.97 33.89
C GLY A 152 -1.64 -7.76 32.42
N SER A 153 -2.20 -8.52 31.47
CA SER A 153 -1.89 -8.41 30.04
C SER A 153 -3.12 -8.07 29.18
N VAL A 154 -2.90 -7.47 28.00
CA VAL A 154 -3.94 -7.24 26.98
C VAL A 154 -3.49 -7.82 25.65
N GLY A 155 -4.34 -8.66 25.06
CA GLY A 155 -4.08 -9.22 23.72
C GLY A 155 -4.46 -8.21 22.64
N LEU A 156 -3.49 -7.76 21.85
CA LEU A 156 -3.70 -6.82 20.74
C LEU A 156 -3.56 -7.50 19.36
N PRO A 157 -4.52 -7.31 18.44
CA PRO A 157 -4.39 -7.79 17.07
C PRO A 157 -3.38 -6.94 16.27
N PRO A 158 -2.86 -7.43 15.12
CA PRO A 158 -1.82 -6.74 14.36
C PRO A 158 -2.21 -5.33 13.92
N HIS A 159 -3.50 -5.11 13.59
CA HIS A 159 -4.03 -3.80 13.20
C HIS A 159 -3.86 -2.77 14.33
N VAL A 160 -4.39 -3.08 15.52
CA VAL A 160 -4.30 -2.19 16.71
C VAL A 160 -2.83 -1.98 17.10
N TRP A 161 -2.04 -3.05 17.09
CA TRP A 161 -0.60 -2.97 17.38
C TRP A 161 0.11 -1.97 16.46
N SER A 162 -0.13 -2.06 15.16
CA SER A 162 0.51 -1.19 14.17
C SER A 162 0.06 0.28 14.26
N ASN A 163 -1.14 0.55 14.78
CA ASN A 163 -1.67 1.89 14.93
C ASN A 163 -1.17 2.58 16.21
N ILE A 164 -0.95 1.83 17.31
CA ILE A 164 -0.49 2.41 18.58
C ILE A 164 1.04 2.43 18.73
N PHE A 165 1.77 1.47 18.13
CA PHE A 165 3.23 1.40 18.19
C PHE A 165 3.85 1.89 16.88
N GLN A 166 4.22 3.17 16.84
CA GLN A 166 4.92 3.77 15.70
C GLN A 166 6.40 3.40 15.71
N SER A 167 6.75 2.32 15.02
CA SER A 167 8.11 1.85 14.65
C SER A 167 9.10 1.48 15.78
N ASP A 168 9.07 2.15 16.92
CA ASP A 168 9.87 1.82 18.11
C ASP A 168 8.98 1.10 19.12
N SER A 169 9.01 -0.23 19.13
CA SER A 169 8.37 -1.00 20.20
C SER A 169 9.22 -0.87 21.47
N PRO A 170 8.69 -0.32 22.58
CA PRO A 170 9.41 -0.28 23.84
C PRO A 170 9.67 -1.69 24.36
N ALA A 171 10.74 -1.87 25.14
CA ALA A 171 11.12 -3.16 25.74
C ALA A 171 10.02 -3.78 26.62
N THR A 172 9.11 -2.95 27.14
CA THR A 172 7.87 -3.37 27.81
C THR A 172 6.72 -2.47 27.33
N PRO A 173 5.82 -2.96 26.46
CA PRO A 173 4.74 -2.15 25.91
C PRO A 173 3.58 -2.06 26.90
N LEU A 174 3.64 -1.09 27.81
CA LEU A 174 2.54 -0.81 28.73
C LEU A 174 1.49 0.07 28.04
N VAL A 175 0.23 -0.36 28.08
CA VAL A 175 -0.90 0.33 27.45
C VAL A 175 -1.96 0.65 28.50
N GLU A 176 -2.42 1.88 28.46
CA GLU A 176 -3.59 2.34 29.19
C GLU A 176 -4.86 1.92 28.46
N VAL A 177 -5.75 1.21 29.14
CA VAL A 177 -7.07 0.81 28.65
C VAL A 177 -8.14 1.56 29.42
N ARG A 178 -8.97 2.33 28.72
CA ARG A 178 -10.10 3.06 29.31
C ARG A 178 -11.40 2.70 28.62
N TYR A 179 -12.45 2.45 29.39
CA TYR A 179 -13.79 2.27 28.83
C TYR A 179 -14.33 3.59 28.29
N VAL A 180 -14.87 3.56 27.08
CA VAL A 180 -15.46 4.74 26.43
C VAL A 180 -16.74 4.34 25.69
N TRP A 181 -17.69 5.28 25.63
CA TRP A 181 -18.84 5.16 24.75
C TRP A 181 -18.57 5.87 23.43
N LEU A 182 -18.81 5.17 22.31
CA LEU A 182 -18.67 5.73 20.98
C LEU A 182 -20.03 5.88 20.29
N PRO A 183 -20.30 7.01 19.62
CA PRO A 183 -21.48 7.15 18.79
C PRO A 183 -21.37 6.27 17.54
N LYS A 184 -22.51 5.88 16.97
CA LYS A 184 -22.56 5.21 15.67
C LYS A 184 -22.06 6.15 14.58
N GLY A 185 -21.14 5.66 13.75
CA GLY A 185 -20.63 6.41 12.61
C GLY A 185 -21.72 6.67 11.57
N THR A 186 -21.66 7.81 10.90
CA THR A 186 -22.54 8.10 9.75
C THR A 186 -21.76 8.36 8.48
N TYR A 187 -20.52 8.85 8.62
CA TYR A 187 -19.65 9.17 7.49
C TYR A 187 -18.19 8.90 7.85
N ALA A 188 -17.45 8.36 6.89
CA ALA A 188 -16.01 8.16 6.97
C ALA A 188 -15.32 8.57 5.68
N LYS A 189 -14.29 9.41 5.79
CA LYS A 189 -13.43 9.82 4.68
C LYS A 189 -12.12 9.06 4.76
N LEU A 190 -11.85 8.23 3.77
CA LEU A 190 -10.67 7.37 3.73
C LEU A 190 -9.76 7.76 2.57
N GLN A 191 -8.46 7.73 2.81
CA GLN A 191 -7.43 7.99 1.81
C GLN A 191 -6.51 6.77 1.69
N PRO A 192 -6.39 6.14 0.51
CA PRO A 192 -5.41 5.08 0.31
C PRO A 192 -3.98 5.67 0.32
N ASP A 193 -3.06 4.97 0.98
CA ASP A 193 -1.63 5.35 1.02
C ASP A 193 -0.98 5.26 -0.38
N GLY A 194 -1.50 4.38 -1.25
CA GLY A 194 -0.98 4.12 -2.60
C GLY A 194 -2.06 4.15 -3.69
N MET A 195 -1.62 4.21 -4.94
CA MET A 195 -2.52 4.10 -6.10
C MET A 195 -3.05 2.67 -6.26
N GLY A 196 -4.25 2.52 -6.85
CA GLY A 196 -4.77 1.22 -7.26
C GLY A 196 -5.94 0.68 -6.44
N PHE A 197 -6.19 1.14 -5.21
CA PHE A 197 -7.36 0.69 -4.44
C PHE A 197 -8.68 1.08 -5.14
N SER A 198 -8.80 2.34 -5.58
CA SER A 198 -9.98 2.83 -6.31
C SER A 198 -10.13 2.17 -7.69
N ASP A 199 -9.06 1.56 -8.20
CA ASP A 199 -9.06 0.87 -9.49
C ASP A 199 -9.59 -0.56 -9.40
N LEU A 200 -9.74 -1.11 -8.19
CA LEU A 200 -10.28 -2.44 -7.96
C LEU A 200 -11.77 -2.50 -8.34
N PRO A 201 -12.21 -3.58 -9.01
CA PRO A 201 -13.62 -3.84 -9.24
C PRO A 201 -14.31 -4.06 -7.88
N ASN A 202 -15.48 -3.43 -7.70
CA ASN A 202 -16.24 -3.49 -6.46
C ASN A 202 -15.44 -3.09 -5.20
N HIS A 203 -14.48 -2.16 -5.31
CA HIS A 203 -13.68 -1.66 -4.17
C HIS A 203 -14.52 -1.26 -2.94
N LYS A 204 -15.74 -0.76 -3.14
CA LYS A 204 -16.70 -0.46 -2.06
C LYS A 204 -17.10 -1.70 -1.25
N ALA A 205 -17.44 -2.80 -1.92
CA ALA A 205 -17.85 -4.04 -1.25
C ALA A 205 -16.67 -4.72 -0.54
N ILE A 206 -15.47 -4.64 -1.14
CA ILE A 206 -14.22 -5.13 -0.52
C ILE A 206 -13.95 -4.35 0.76
N LEU A 207 -14.04 -3.02 0.70
CA LEU A 207 -13.88 -2.15 1.86
C LEU A 207 -14.92 -2.47 2.94
N GLU A 208 -16.19 -2.58 2.56
CA GLU A 208 -17.29 -2.89 3.48
C GLU A 208 -17.05 -4.21 4.22
N THR A 209 -16.62 -5.25 3.48
CA THR A 209 -16.28 -6.55 4.06
C THR A 209 -15.13 -6.44 5.05
N SER A 210 -14.13 -5.62 4.73
CA SER A 210 -13.01 -5.34 5.64
C SER A 210 -13.49 -4.61 6.89
N LEU A 211 -14.25 -3.53 6.74
CA LEU A 211 -14.76 -2.70 7.85
C LEU A 211 -15.66 -3.49 8.80
N ARG A 212 -16.40 -4.51 8.32
CA ARG A 212 -17.19 -5.42 9.19
C ARG A 212 -16.34 -6.20 10.19
N GLN A 213 -15.03 -6.33 9.96
CA GLN A 213 -14.12 -6.97 10.91
C GLN A 213 -13.75 -6.03 12.07
N HIS A 214 -13.93 -4.72 11.89
CA HIS A 214 -13.67 -3.71 12.90
C HIS A 214 -14.94 -3.34 13.67
N ALA A 215 -14.78 -2.96 14.93
CA ALA A 215 -15.83 -2.48 15.81
C ALA A 215 -15.88 -0.94 15.85
N THR A 216 -14.73 -0.33 15.63
CA THR A 216 -14.49 1.10 15.73
C THR A 216 -13.60 1.60 14.58
N LEU A 217 -13.68 2.91 14.33
CA LEU A 217 -12.72 3.64 13.51
C LEU A 217 -12.33 4.91 14.25
N SER A 218 -11.04 5.21 14.28
CA SER A 218 -10.50 6.47 14.82
C SER A 218 -9.90 7.33 13.70
N GLN A 219 -9.96 8.66 13.85
CA GLN A 219 -9.33 9.58 12.92
C GLN A 219 -7.80 9.38 12.94
N ASN A 220 -7.17 9.52 11.77
CA ASN A 220 -5.75 9.25 11.51
C ASN A 220 -5.31 7.78 11.61
N GLU A 221 -6.23 6.85 11.88
CA GLU A 221 -5.95 5.43 11.93
C GLU A 221 -5.70 4.84 10.53
N ILE A 222 -4.87 3.80 10.43
CA ILE A 222 -4.63 3.09 9.16
C ILE A 222 -5.40 1.76 9.17
N VAL A 223 -6.42 1.69 8.33
CA VAL A 223 -7.20 0.48 8.06
C VAL A 223 -6.51 -0.30 6.95
N THR A 224 -6.39 -1.61 7.15
CA THR A 224 -5.75 -2.51 6.19
C THR A 224 -6.83 -3.33 5.49
N VAL A 225 -6.82 -3.31 4.15
CA VAL A 225 -7.80 -4.01 3.31
C VAL A 225 -7.08 -5.00 2.41
N ASN A 226 -7.41 -6.28 2.55
CA ASN A 226 -6.78 -7.35 1.79
C ASN A 226 -7.63 -7.69 0.55
N TYR A 227 -6.99 -7.78 -0.61
CA TYR A 227 -7.59 -8.30 -1.84
C TYR A 227 -6.63 -9.28 -2.52
N GLY A 228 -6.93 -10.58 -2.45
CA GLY A 228 -6.00 -11.62 -2.85
C GLY A 228 -4.70 -11.54 -2.05
N ASP A 229 -3.56 -11.48 -2.74
CA ASP A 229 -2.22 -11.35 -2.16
C ASP A 229 -1.74 -9.88 -2.03
N VAL A 230 -2.65 -8.92 -2.21
CA VAL A 230 -2.35 -7.48 -2.11
C VAL A 230 -3.01 -6.87 -0.88
N ILE A 231 -2.21 -6.11 -0.14
CA ILE A 231 -2.62 -5.44 1.08
C ILE A 231 -2.65 -3.93 0.80
N TYR A 232 -3.84 -3.34 0.87
CA TYR A 232 -4.04 -1.90 0.70
C TYR A 232 -4.16 -1.24 2.07
N ARG A 233 -3.44 -0.13 2.26
CA ARG A 233 -3.50 0.66 3.49
C ARG A 233 -4.31 1.92 3.22
N LEU A 234 -5.33 2.17 4.04
CA LEU A 234 -6.20 3.33 3.94
C LEU A 234 -6.18 4.10 5.25
N ARG A 235 -5.78 5.35 5.20
CA ARG A 235 -5.82 6.27 6.33
C ARG A 235 -7.20 6.88 6.49
N VAL A 236 -7.70 6.92 7.71
CA VAL A 236 -8.93 7.64 8.07
C VAL A 236 -8.62 9.13 8.20
N LEU A 237 -9.19 9.96 7.34
CA LEU A 237 -8.98 11.42 7.37
C LEU A 237 -10.00 12.15 8.23
N ASP A 238 -11.27 11.74 8.14
CA ASP A 238 -12.38 12.42 8.81
C ASP A 238 -13.50 11.44 9.13
N LEU A 239 -14.19 11.67 10.23
CA LEU A 239 -15.28 10.83 10.75
C LEU A 239 -16.42 11.71 11.29
N LYS A 240 -17.66 11.23 11.16
CA LYS A 240 -18.83 11.88 11.77
C LYS A 240 -19.66 10.88 12.55
N PRO A 241 -20.21 11.28 13.72
CA PRO A 241 -20.25 12.63 14.28
C PRO A 241 -19.06 13.04 15.17
N ALA A 242 -18.12 12.13 15.47
CA ALA A 242 -16.99 12.36 16.36
C ALA A 242 -15.67 11.88 15.71
N SER A 243 -14.52 12.24 16.30
CA SER A 243 -13.18 11.80 15.86
C SER A 243 -12.95 10.29 16.03
N SER A 244 -13.83 9.59 16.75
CA SER A 244 -13.85 8.13 16.84
C SER A 244 -15.30 7.66 16.90
N VAL A 245 -15.63 6.64 16.12
CA VAL A 245 -17.00 6.16 15.95
C VAL A 245 -17.08 4.65 15.97
N SER A 246 -18.23 4.11 16.33
CA SER A 246 -18.50 2.68 16.13
C SER A 246 -19.00 2.39 14.73
N VAL A 247 -18.47 1.31 14.15
CA VAL A 247 -18.86 0.78 12.84
C VAL A 247 -19.61 -0.54 12.93
N LEU A 248 -19.90 -1.01 14.15
CA LEU A 248 -20.70 -2.22 14.37
C LEU A 248 -22.15 -2.00 13.93
N GLU A 249 -22.65 -2.90 13.08
CA GLU A 249 -24.06 -2.95 12.66
C GLU A 249 -24.62 -1.57 12.29
N THR A 250 -23.85 -0.82 11.52
CA THR A 250 -24.17 0.56 11.14
C THR A 250 -23.83 0.77 9.68
N ASP A 251 -24.75 1.42 8.96
CA ASP A 251 -24.53 1.84 7.59
C ASP A 251 -23.78 3.17 7.60
N ILE A 252 -22.52 3.16 7.17
CA ILE A 252 -21.65 4.33 7.12
C ILE A 252 -21.42 4.73 5.68
N GLU A 253 -21.63 6.00 5.37
CA GLU A 253 -21.25 6.55 4.07
C GLU A 253 -19.74 6.70 3.99
N VAL A 254 -19.10 5.97 3.07
CA VAL A 254 -17.65 6.06 2.86
C VAL A 254 -17.34 6.89 1.61
N ASP A 255 -16.51 7.91 1.80
CA ASP A 255 -15.90 8.69 0.74
C ASP A 255 -14.41 8.35 0.61
N ILE A 256 -14.00 7.87 -0.57
CA ILE A 256 -12.61 7.49 -0.85
C ILE A 256 -11.99 8.60 -1.68
N VAL A 257 -11.00 9.30 -1.11
CA VAL A 257 -10.26 10.33 -1.83
C VAL A 257 -9.08 9.75 -2.60
N GLY A 258 -8.53 10.54 -3.52
CA GLY A 258 -7.30 10.17 -4.23
C GLY A 258 -6.12 9.97 -3.27
N PRO A 259 -5.14 9.13 -3.64
CA PRO A 259 -3.97 8.88 -2.82
C PRO A 259 -3.16 10.16 -2.61
N ASP A 260 -2.42 10.22 -1.50
CA ASP A 260 -1.54 11.36 -1.23
C ASP A 260 -0.41 11.40 -2.27
N SER A 261 -0.36 12.47 -3.06
CA SER A 261 0.66 12.65 -4.10
C SER A 261 2.09 12.72 -3.56
N ASN A 262 2.27 12.84 -2.24
CA ASN A 262 3.58 12.88 -1.60
C ASN A 262 4.12 11.50 -1.19
N LEU A 263 3.31 10.44 -1.26
CA LEU A 263 3.74 9.07 -1.00
C LEU A 263 3.98 8.37 -2.35
N GLU A 264 5.12 8.68 -2.99
CA GLU A 264 5.66 7.83 -4.07
C GLU A 264 6.19 6.53 -3.46
N GLY A 265 5.27 5.69 -2.98
CA GLY A 265 5.55 4.28 -2.76
C GLY A 265 5.91 3.67 -4.11
N THR A 266 6.94 2.83 -4.12
CA THR A 266 7.45 2.06 -5.27
C THR A 266 6.45 0.98 -5.69
N ASP A 267 5.17 1.34 -5.84
CA ASP A 267 4.08 0.38 -5.88
C ASP A 267 3.93 -0.15 -7.31
N GLN A 268 4.63 -1.25 -7.57
CA GLN A 268 4.65 -2.00 -8.83
C GLN A 268 3.28 -2.57 -9.22
N ARG A 269 2.20 -2.24 -8.51
CA ARG A 269 0.86 -2.84 -8.62
C ARG A 269 -0.23 -1.81 -8.94
N ARG A 270 0.12 -0.76 -9.68
CA ARG A 270 -0.83 0.17 -10.29
C ARG A 270 -1.42 -0.43 -11.58
N LEU A 271 -2.75 -0.34 -11.75
CA LEU A 271 -3.43 -0.71 -13.00
C LEU A 271 -3.66 0.52 -13.87
N ILE A 272 -2.86 0.67 -14.92
CA ILE A 272 -3.01 1.77 -15.87
C ILE A 272 -4.19 1.47 -16.82
N PRO A 273 -5.21 2.34 -16.92
CA PRO A 273 -6.33 2.09 -17.81
C PRO A 273 -5.90 2.17 -19.29
N LEU A 274 -6.21 1.13 -20.05
CA LEU A 274 -6.09 1.07 -21.50
C LEU A 274 -7.46 1.22 -22.14
N THR A 275 -7.59 2.21 -23.01
CA THR A 275 -8.79 2.38 -23.84
C THR A 275 -8.58 1.67 -25.17
N PRO A 276 -9.50 0.79 -25.60
CA PRO A 276 -9.39 0.13 -26.89
C PRO A 276 -9.20 1.15 -28.03
N GLY A 277 -8.18 0.93 -28.87
CA GLY A 277 -7.80 1.81 -29.97
C GLY A 277 -6.79 2.91 -29.63
N LYS A 278 -6.43 3.09 -28.35
CA LYS A 278 -5.33 3.97 -27.93
C LYS A 278 -4.13 3.16 -27.45
N SER A 279 -2.96 3.75 -27.63
CA SER A 279 -1.71 3.18 -27.18
C SER A 279 -1.17 4.00 -26.01
N GLU A 280 -0.61 3.34 -25.01
CA GLU A 280 0.02 3.94 -23.84
C GLU A 280 1.50 3.58 -23.81
N SER A 281 2.36 4.55 -23.46
CA SER A 281 3.78 4.27 -23.27
C SER A 281 4.06 3.73 -21.87
N GLY A 282 5.02 2.84 -21.78
CA GLY A 282 5.41 2.16 -20.56
C GLY A 282 6.92 1.95 -20.50
N MET A 283 7.43 1.79 -19.29
CA MET A 283 8.83 1.45 -19.02
C MET A 283 8.87 0.44 -17.87
N VAL A 284 9.59 -0.66 -18.06
CA VAL A 284 9.71 -1.72 -17.07
C VAL A 284 11.16 -2.17 -16.95
N ASP A 285 11.63 -2.28 -15.70
CA ASP A 285 12.96 -2.82 -15.38
C ASP A 285 12.93 -4.35 -15.26
N GLU A 286 14.09 -4.98 -15.43
CA GLU A 286 14.25 -6.43 -15.29
C GLU A 286 13.75 -6.93 -13.93
N GLY A 287 12.92 -7.97 -13.95
CA GLY A 287 12.32 -8.57 -12.75
C GLY A 287 11.04 -7.88 -12.25
N ASN A 288 10.68 -6.73 -12.81
CA ASN A 288 9.52 -5.96 -12.37
C ASN A 288 8.32 -6.09 -13.33
N TYR A 289 7.15 -5.69 -12.84
CA TYR A 289 5.91 -5.67 -13.62
C TYR A 289 5.36 -4.25 -13.74
N VAL A 290 4.75 -3.97 -14.88
CA VAL A 290 3.81 -2.86 -15.06
C VAL A 290 2.48 -3.45 -15.48
N TYR A 291 1.39 -3.01 -14.84
CA TYR A 291 0.07 -3.56 -15.08
C TYR A 291 -0.85 -2.55 -15.74
N TYR A 292 -1.67 -3.05 -16.65
CA TYR A 292 -2.69 -2.30 -17.35
C TYR A 292 -4.04 -3.00 -17.23
N LYS A 293 -5.14 -2.26 -17.42
CA LYS A 293 -6.49 -2.82 -17.41
C LYS A 293 -7.33 -2.31 -18.58
N PHE A 294 -8.17 -3.16 -19.14
CA PHE A 294 -9.20 -2.75 -20.10
C PHE A 294 -10.49 -3.54 -19.85
N SER A 295 -11.62 -3.03 -20.33
CA SER A 295 -12.91 -3.69 -20.19
C SER A 295 -13.54 -3.95 -21.55
N ILE A 296 -14.16 -5.12 -21.69
CA ILE A 296 -15.01 -5.47 -22.83
C ILE A 296 -16.45 -5.40 -22.34
N GLU A 297 -17.21 -4.43 -22.84
CA GLU A 297 -18.63 -4.27 -22.53
C GLU A 297 -19.48 -5.35 -23.22
N ASN A 298 -20.70 -5.60 -22.73
CA ASN A 298 -21.59 -6.62 -23.28
C ASN A 298 -21.89 -6.38 -24.77
N ASP A 299 -22.18 -5.14 -25.16
CA ASP A 299 -22.49 -4.78 -26.54
C ASP A 299 -21.31 -5.06 -27.50
N VAL A 300 -20.08 -4.89 -26.99
CA VAL A 300 -18.85 -5.19 -27.71
C VAL A 300 -18.61 -6.69 -27.78
N TRP A 301 -18.89 -7.41 -26.70
CA TRP A 301 -18.82 -8.87 -26.65
C TRP A 301 -19.82 -9.55 -27.59
N GLU A 302 -21.04 -9.02 -27.72
CA GLU A 302 -22.02 -9.50 -28.68
C GLU A 302 -21.52 -9.38 -30.12
N LYS A 303 -20.79 -8.31 -30.45
CA LYS A 303 -20.13 -8.15 -31.75
C LYS A 303 -18.99 -9.15 -31.93
N ILE A 304 -18.16 -9.36 -30.91
CA ILE A 304 -17.05 -10.33 -30.94
C ILE A 304 -17.57 -11.76 -31.18
N SER A 305 -18.61 -12.16 -30.46
CA SER A 305 -19.21 -13.49 -30.59
C SER A 305 -20.00 -13.68 -31.89
N SER A 306 -20.70 -12.65 -32.37
CA SER A 306 -21.55 -12.75 -33.58
C SER A 306 -20.79 -12.55 -34.88
N GLN A 307 -19.79 -11.65 -34.90
CA GLN A 307 -19.03 -11.26 -36.10
C GLN A 307 -17.63 -11.87 -36.14
N ASN A 308 -17.31 -12.75 -35.18
CA ASN A 308 -16.00 -13.40 -35.07
C ASN A 308 -14.85 -12.37 -35.02
N ALA A 309 -15.08 -11.23 -34.37
CA ALA A 309 -14.06 -10.21 -34.16
C ALA A 309 -13.01 -10.72 -33.16
N MET A 310 -11.81 -10.15 -33.20
CA MET A 310 -10.66 -10.59 -32.40
C MET A 310 -10.16 -9.42 -31.55
N VAL A 311 -9.82 -9.70 -30.29
CA VAL A 311 -9.15 -8.74 -29.40
C VAL A 311 -7.65 -8.92 -29.57
N GLU A 312 -6.97 -7.90 -30.05
CA GLU A 312 -5.53 -7.91 -30.27
C GLU A 312 -4.86 -7.01 -29.22
N VAL A 313 -3.98 -7.60 -28.40
CA VAL A 313 -3.17 -6.90 -27.42
C VAL A 313 -1.73 -6.88 -27.92
N LYS A 314 -1.21 -5.68 -28.17
CA LYS A 314 0.08 -5.48 -28.81
C LYS A 314 1.02 -4.72 -27.89
N ILE A 315 2.27 -5.18 -27.82
CA ILE A 315 3.39 -4.47 -27.20
C ILE A 315 4.42 -4.21 -28.28
N GLU A 316 4.72 -2.94 -28.54
CA GLU A 316 5.77 -2.52 -29.46
C GLU A 316 6.98 -2.06 -28.64
N ALA A 317 8.12 -2.74 -28.81
CA ALA A 317 9.35 -2.33 -28.14
C ALA A 317 9.91 -1.06 -28.80
N GLU A 318 10.25 -0.05 -28.01
CA GLU A 318 10.86 1.19 -28.51
C GLU A 318 12.40 1.10 -28.59
N THR A 319 13.00 0.17 -27.85
CA THR A 319 14.45 0.00 -27.74
C THR A 319 14.83 -1.47 -27.84
N ASP A 320 15.92 -1.78 -28.55
CA ASP A 320 16.45 -3.14 -28.67
C ASP A 320 17.28 -3.60 -27.44
N GLU A 321 17.44 -2.74 -26.43
CA GLU A 321 18.30 -2.98 -25.26
C GLU A 321 17.63 -3.85 -24.17
N GLY A 322 16.33 -4.13 -24.28
CA GLY A 322 15.59 -4.90 -23.31
C GLY A 322 14.51 -5.77 -23.94
N ASP A 323 14.05 -6.77 -23.19
CA ASP A 323 12.99 -7.68 -23.60
C ASP A 323 11.94 -7.84 -22.50
N THR A 324 10.69 -7.96 -22.92
CA THR A 324 9.53 -8.04 -22.00
C THR A 324 8.86 -9.41 -22.12
N ASP A 325 7.90 -9.70 -21.25
CA ASP A 325 6.89 -10.76 -21.42
C ASP A 325 5.50 -10.21 -21.19
N LEU A 326 4.52 -10.76 -21.90
CA LEU A 326 3.12 -10.35 -21.82
C LEU A 326 2.30 -11.43 -21.14
N TYR A 327 1.53 -11.06 -20.12
CA TYR A 327 0.59 -11.92 -19.42
C TYR A 327 -0.78 -11.26 -19.37
N ILE A 328 -1.85 -12.01 -19.63
CA ILE A 328 -3.22 -11.50 -19.59
C ILE A 328 -4.07 -12.42 -18.73
N SER A 329 -4.95 -11.82 -17.92
CA SER A 329 -5.98 -12.52 -17.17
C SER A 329 -7.28 -11.75 -17.17
N ARG A 330 -8.39 -12.48 -17.04
CA ARG A 330 -9.69 -11.91 -16.71
C ARG A 330 -9.91 -11.87 -15.20
N HIS A 331 -10.71 -10.90 -14.74
CA HIS A 331 -11.18 -10.85 -13.35
C HIS A 331 -11.80 -12.20 -12.93
N PRO A 332 -11.45 -12.77 -11.76
CA PRO A 332 -10.94 -12.09 -10.56
C PRO A 332 -9.42 -11.89 -10.45
N LEU A 333 -8.61 -12.46 -11.36
CA LEU A 333 -7.17 -12.32 -11.29
C LEU A 333 -6.74 -10.95 -11.83
N ILE A 334 -6.31 -10.06 -10.94
CA ILE A 334 -6.00 -8.66 -11.27
C ILE A 334 -4.53 -8.46 -11.66
N PHE A 335 -3.61 -9.23 -11.07
CA PHE A 335 -2.17 -9.09 -11.29
C PHE A 335 -1.61 -10.37 -11.92
N PRO A 336 -1.80 -10.56 -13.24
CA PRO A 336 -1.29 -11.74 -13.92
C PRO A 336 0.23 -11.76 -13.85
N ASN A 337 0.78 -12.91 -13.49
CA ASN A 337 2.21 -13.11 -13.36
C ASN A 337 2.65 -14.38 -14.10
N ARG A 338 3.96 -14.62 -14.13
CA ARG A 338 4.56 -15.79 -14.80
C ARG A 338 3.96 -17.15 -14.41
N HIS A 339 3.36 -17.26 -13.22
CA HIS A 339 2.77 -18.51 -12.70
C HIS A 339 1.24 -18.53 -12.76
N GLN A 340 0.60 -17.37 -12.68
CA GLN A 340 -0.86 -17.23 -12.70
C GLN A 340 -1.27 -16.26 -13.80
N HIS A 341 -1.78 -16.80 -14.91
CA HIS A 341 -2.32 -16.05 -16.06
C HIS A 341 -3.23 -16.98 -16.87
N GLU A 342 -4.04 -16.39 -17.76
CA GLU A 342 -4.86 -17.14 -18.71
C GLU A 342 -4.21 -17.19 -20.10
N TRP A 343 -3.58 -16.10 -20.51
CA TRP A 343 -2.87 -16.01 -21.79
C TRP A 343 -1.50 -15.35 -21.63
N SER A 344 -0.55 -15.69 -22.50
CA SER A 344 0.80 -15.12 -22.47
C SER A 344 1.45 -15.07 -23.84
N SER A 345 2.34 -14.10 -24.08
CA SER A 345 3.29 -14.08 -25.21
C SER A 345 4.71 -13.85 -24.71
N HIS A 346 5.64 -14.66 -25.21
CA HIS A 346 7.05 -14.68 -24.85
C HIS A 346 7.98 -14.30 -26.01
N ASP A 347 7.43 -13.81 -27.13
CA ASP A 347 8.19 -13.48 -28.36
C ASP A 347 9.26 -12.42 -28.09
N VAL A 348 10.43 -12.47 -28.74
CA VAL A 348 11.47 -11.46 -28.48
C VAL A 348 11.10 -10.13 -29.13
N GLY A 349 11.19 -9.03 -28.38
CA GLY A 349 10.90 -7.68 -28.87
C GLY A 349 9.39 -7.37 -28.88
N SER A 350 8.84 -7.05 -30.06
CA SER A 350 7.42 -6.70 -30.19
C SER A 350 6.52 -7.93 -30.11
N LYS A 351 5.45 -7.85 -29.32
CA LYS A 351 4.53 -8.95 -29.04
C LYS A 351 3.14 -8.64 -29.53
N THR A 352 2.43 -9.65 -30.00
CA THR A 352 1.04 -9.51 -30.39
C THR A 352 0.27 -10.75 -29.95
N LEU A 353 -0.64 -10.58 -29.00
CA LEU A 353 -1.52 -11.64 -28.52
C LEU A 353 -2.92 -11.39 -29.09
N ILE A 354 -3.46 -12.39 -29.79
CA ILE A 354 -4.77 -12.29 -30.42
C ILE A 354 -5.72 -13.27 -29.74
N LEU A 355 -6.75 -12.73 -29.10
CA LEU A 355 -7.79 -13.48 -28.40
C LEU A 355 -9.05 -13.54 -29.28
N SER A 356 -9.56 -14.75 -29.47
CA SER A 356 -10.74 -15.08 -30.28
C SER A 356 -11.91 -15.49 -29.39
N PHE A 357 -13.14 -15.41 -29.92
CA PHE A 357 -14.31 -15.94 -29.23
C PHE A 357 -14.23 -17.46 -28.94
N LYS A 358 -13.31 -18.19 -29.59
CA LYS A 358 -13.09 -19.62 -29.38
C LYS A 358 -12.21 -19.91 -28.15
N ASP A 359 -11.52 -18.90 -27.63
CA ASP A 359 -10.64 -19.05 -26.48
C ASP A 359 -11.48 -19.22 -25.20
N LYS A 360 -11.25 -20.34 -24.51
CA LYS A 360 -11.90 -20.63 -23.24
C LYS A 360 -11.54 -19.54 -22.23
N GLY A 361 -12.55 -18.87 -21.67
CA GLY A 361 -12.37 -17.80 -20.68
C GLY A 361 -12.62 -16.38 -21.21
N LEU A 362 -12.65 -16.18 -22.52
CA LEU A 362 -12.99 -14.88 -23.11
C LEU A 362 -14.49 -14.57 -22.96
N GLY A 363 -14.83 -13.33 -22.63
CA GLY A 363 -16.19 -12.84 -22.44
C GLY A 363 -16.28 -11.37 -22.04
N ALA A 364 -17.48 -10.83 -21.83
CA ALA A 364 -17.63 -9.48 -21.30
C ALA A 364 -17.05 -9.36 -19.88
N GLY A 365 -16.33 -8.27 -19.58
CA GLY A 365 -15.73 -8.05 -18.28
C GLY A 365 -14.39 -7.30 -18.34
N THR A 366 -13.73 -7.22 -17.18
CA THR A 366 -12.45 -6.54 -17.03
C THR A 366 -11.29 -7.52 -17.17
N TYR A 367 -10.30 -7.09 -17.94
CA TYR A 367 -9.07 -7.78 -18.23
C TYR A 367 -7.89 -6.98 -17.67
N SER A 368 -6.91 -7.71 -17.15
CA SER A 368 -5.63 -7.17 -16.72
C SER A 368 -4.52 -7.66 -17.63
N VAL A 369 -3.57 -6.78 -17.92
CA VAL A 369 -2.40 -7.05 -18.75
C VAL A 369 -1.16 -6.77 -17.91
N GLY A 370 -0.35 -7.78 -17.64
CA GLY A 370 0.93 -7.66 -16.97
C GLY A 370 2.06 -7.67 -17.98
N VAL A 371 2.84 -6.58 -18.02
CA VAL A 371 4.08 -6.50 -18.79
C VAL A 371 5.24 -6.70 -17.84
N TYR A 372 5.98 -7.78 -18.04
CA TYR A 372 7.12 -8.16 -17.22
C TYR A 372 8.44 -7.80 -17.90
N GLY A 373 9.38 -7.17 -17.19
CA GLY A 373 10.74 -6.97 -17.68
C GLY A 373 11.52 -8.28 -17.62
N PHE A 374 11.73 -8.95 -18.75
CA PHE A 374 12.45 -10.22 -18.79
C PHE A 374 13.97 -10.03 -18.75
N LYS A 375 14.49 -9.03 -19.48
CA LYS A 375 15.91 -8.72 -19.55
C LYS A 375 16.12 -7.22 -19.79
N GLY A 376 16.97 -6.60 -18.99
CA GLY A 376 17.25 -5.17 -19.08
C GLY A 376 16.03 -4.28 -18.85
N THR A 377 16.23 -2.97 -19.01
CA THR A 377 15.16 -1.98 -18.92
C THR A 377 14.55 -1.76 -20.30
N SER A 378 13.24 -1.99 -20.41
CA SER A 378 12.52 -1.95 -21.69
C SER A 378 11.52 -0.81 -21.72
N LYS A 379 11.60 0.05 -22.75
CA LYS A 379 10.55 1.00 -23.10
C LYS A 379 9.67 0.41 -24.19
N PHE A 380 8.36 0.56 -24.02
CA PHE A 380 7.39 -0.05 -24.92
C PHE A 380 6.12 0.78 -25.05
N LEU A 381 5.37 0.51 -26.11
CA LEU A 381 4.03 1.01 -26.34
C LEU A 381 3.05 -0.16 -26.27
N VAL A 382 2.07 -0.10 -25.36
CA VAL A 382 1.03 -1.13 -25.23
C VAL A 382 -0.29 -0.62 -25.78
N SER A 383 -1.00 -1.46 -26.52
CA SER A 383 -2.32 -1.13 -27.08
C SER A 383 -3.24 -2.34 -27.10
N VAL A 384 -4.54 -2.07 -27.04
CA VAL A 384 -5.60 -3.07 -27.21
C VAL A 384 -6.47 -2.62 -28.36
N THR A 385 -6.66 -3.46 -29.37
CA THR A 385 -7.53 -3.19 -30.52
C THR A 385 -8.56 -4.30 -30.65
N ILE A 386 -9.75 -3.94 -31.11
CA ILE A 386 -10.82 -4.89 -31.41
C ILE A 386 -11.01 -4.82 -32.90
N ASN A 387 -10.55 -5.86 -33.60
CA ASN A 387 -10.54 -5.90 -35.04
C ASN A 387 -11.66 -6.82 -35.55
N ASP A 388 -12.49 -6.30 -36.43
CA ASP A 388 -13.46 -7.10 -37.17
C ASP A 388 -12.71 -7.97 -38.20
N ASN A 389 -13.12 -9.23 -38.34
CA ASN A 389 -12.47 -10.22 -39.21
C ASN A 389 -12.62 -9.91 -40.72
N ILE A 390 -13.17 -8.75 -41.08
CA ILE A 390 -13.56 -8.43 -42.45
C ILE A 390 -12.33 -8.12 -43.35
N GLN A 391 -11.12 -7.93 -42.79
CA GLN A 391 -9.93 -7.56 -43.58
C GLN A 391 -8.61 -8.28 -43.24
N ARG A 392 -8.63 -9.51 -42.69
CA ARG A 392 -7.43 -10.36 -42.67
C ARG A 392 -7.46 -11.38 -43.80
N THR A 393 -7.38 -10.88 -45.03
CA THR A 393 -6.97 -11.70 -46.18
C THR A 393 -5.51 -12.09 -45.93
N VAL A 394 -5.29 -13.34 -45.54
CA VAL A 394 -3.97 -13.96 -45.44
C VAL A 394 -3.26 -13.78 -46.78
N GLY A 395 -2.21 -12.93 -46.78
CA GLY A 395 -1.30 -12.75 -47.89
C GLY A 395 -1.89 -12.03 -49.10
N GLN A 396 -1.46 -10.78 -49.32
CA GLN A 396 -1.40 -10.23 -50.67
C GLN A 396 -0.48 -11.13 -51.51
N GLN A 397 -1.07 -12.16 -52.14
CA GLN A 397 -0.62 -12.54 -53.46
C GLN A 397 -0.81 -11.30 -54.34
N ALA A 398 0.30 -10.84 -54.90
CA ALA A 398 0.32 -9.77 -55.87
C ALA A 398 -0.79 -9.97 -56.91
N ALA A 399 -1.49 -8.86 -57.21
CA ALA A 399 -2.59 -8.76 -58.14
C ALA A 399 -2.50 -9.76 -59.30
N SER A 400 -3.39 -10.76 -59.28
CA SER A 400 -3.75 -11.50 -60.48
C SER A 400 -5.11 -10.97 -60.91
N SER A 401 -5.05 -9.99 -61.80
CA SER A 401 -6.18 -9.59 -62.62
C SER A 401 -6.77 -10.82 -63.29
N SER A 402 -8.09 -10.93 -63.20
CA SER A 402 -8.88 -11.98 -63.82
C SER A 402 -8.74 -11.96 -65.35
N SER A 403 -8.08 -12.99 -65.88
CA SER A 403 -8.41 -13.60 -67.17
C SER A 403 -7.99 -15.07 -67.13
N PRO A 404 -8.86 -16.03 -67.53
CA PRO A 404 -8.49 -17.44 -67.61
C PRO A 404 -7.75 -17.67 -68.93
N ALA A 405 -6.47 -17.32 -68.95
CA ALA A 405 -5.54 -18.03 -69.81
C ALA A 405 -4.97 -19.16 -68.95
N GLU A 406 -5.28 -20.41 -69.30
CA GLU A 406 -4.60 -21.58 -68.75
C GLU A 406 -3.09 -21.44 -68.99
N MET A 407 -2.39 -20.83 -68.03
CA MET A 407 -0.94 -20.84 -67.99
C MET A 407 -0.54 -22.06 -67.19
N ASP A 408 0.10 -23.01 -67.87
CA ASP A 408 0.69 -24.20 -67.27
C ASP A 408 1.66 -23.77 -66.15
N THR A 409 1.35 -24.08 -64.89
CA THR A 409 2.19 -23.75 -63.72
C THR A 409 2.81 -25.03 -63.16
N VAL A 410 4.09 -24.96 -62.78
CA VAL A 410 4.88 -26.09 -62.25
C VAL A 410 5.38 -25.73 -60.87
N GLU A 411 5.34 -26.70 -59.96
CA GLU A 411 5.87 -26.56 -58.60
C GLU A 411 7.40 -26.50 -58.62
N CYS A 412 7.97 -25.44 -58.06
CA CYS A 412 9.42 -25.31 -57.87
C CYS A 412 9.94 -26.40 -56.94
N ARG A 413 10.96 -27.14 -57.38
CA ARG A 413 11.55 -28.25 -56.61
C ARG A 413 12.13 -27.82 -55.25
N ASN A 414 12.57 -26.56 -55.12
CA ASN A 414 13.19 -26.02 -53.92
C ASN A 414 12.17 -25.36 -52.98
N CYS A 415 11.47 -24.30 -53.40
CA CYS A 415 10.59 -23.54 -52.51
C CYS A 415 9.13 -24.04 -52.46
N LYS A 416 8.77 -25.04 -53.26
CA LYS A 416 7.41 -25.63 -53.32
C LYS A 416 6.31 -24.65 -53.73
N ARG A 417 6.67 -23.50 -54.32
CA ARG A 417 5.72 -22.54 -54.90
C ARG A 417 5.42 -22.91 -56.35
N PHE A 418 4.17 -22.70 -56.78
CA PHE A 418 3.76 -22.86 -58.17
C PHE A 418 4.20 -21.66 -59.00
N ILE A 419 5.01 -21.89 -60.03
CA ILE A 419 5.59 -20.88 -60.90
C ILE A 419 5.19 -21.18 -62.35
N PRO A 420 4.89 -20.19 -63.19
CA PRO A 420 4.60 -20.44 -64.60
C PRO A 420 5.72 -21.26 -65.29
N SER A 421 5.34 -22.27 -66.07
CA SER A 421 6.28 -23.21 -66.72
C SER A 421 7.35 -22.51 -67.56
N ARG A 422 7.01 -21.36 -68.14
CA ARG A 422 7.92 -20.51 -68.93
C ARG A 422 9.06 -19.86 -68.11
N THR A 423 8.89 -19.69 -66.80
CA THR A 423 9.86 -19.03 -65.92
C THR A 423 10.40 -19.94 -64.81
N VAL A 424 9.90 -21.18 -64.69
CA VAL A 424 10.29 -22.11 -63.62
C VAL A 424 11.79 -22.39 -63.62
N ALA A 425 12.43 -22.57 -64.77
CA ALA A 425 13.86 -22.84 -64.85
C ALA A 425 14.72 -21.68 -64.31
N LEU A 426 14.33 -20.44 -64.60
CA LEU A 426 15.03 -19.24 -64.12
C LEU A 426 14.77 -19.03 -62.62
N HIS A 427 13.52 -19.26 -62.19
CA HIS A 427 13.15 -19.21 -60.78
C HIS A 427 13.89 -20.28 -59.97
N GLU A 428 13.93 -21.53 -60.42
CA GLU A 428 14.63 -22.62 -59.73
C GLU A 428 16.11 -22.33 -59.58
N ALA A 429 16.78 -21.85 -60.64
CA ALA A 429 18.19 -21.49 -60.60
C ALA A 429 18.48 -20.32 -59.63
N TYR A 430 17.58 -19.33 -59.53
CA TYR A 430 17.72 -18.23 -58.57
C TYR A 430 17.39 -18.70 -57.15
N CYS A 431 16.30 -19.45 -56.98
CA CYS A 431 15.80 -19.95 -55.72
C CYS A 431 16.77 -20.93 -55.08
N SER A 432 17.41 -21.83 -55.83
CA SER A 432 18.39 -22.78 -55.30
C SER A 432 19.68 -22.11 -54.83
N ARG A 433 19.97 -20.89 -55.30
CA ARG A 433 21.16 -20.12 -54.91
C ARG A 433 20.92 -19.26 -53.69
N HIS A 434 19.71 -18.73 -53.53
CA HIS A 434 19.40 -17.75 -52.48
C HIS A 434 18.56 -18.32 -51.36
N ASN A 435 17.91 -19.47 -51.55
CA ASN A 435 17.05 -20.10 -50.56
C ASN A 435 17.46 -21.54 -50.28
N VAL A 436 17.36 -21.92 -49.02
CA VAL A 436 17.60 -23.27 -48.52
C VAL A 436 16.37 -23.76 -47.74
N VAL A 437 15.99 -25.00 -47.96
CA VAL A 437 14.95 -25.66 -47.17
C VAL A 437 15.58 -26.22 -45.90
N CYS A 438 14.97 -25.93 -44.76
CA CYS A 438 15.38 -26.51 -43.50
C CYS A 438 15.28 -28.04 -43.54
N GLN A 439 16.36 -28.72 -43.18
CA GLN A 439 16.46 -30.19 -43.22
C GLN A 439 15.96 -30.87 -41.93
N HIS A 440 15.56 -30.09 -40.92
CA HIS A 440 15.02 -30.66 -39.69
C HIS A 440 13.71 -31.39 -39.97
N VAL A 441 13.58 -32.61 -39.44
CA VAL A 441 12.42 -33.46 -39.66
C VAL A 441 11.17 -32.72 -39.16
N GLY A 442 10.19 -32.53 -40.04
CA GLY A 442 8.93 -31.84 -39.74
C GLY A 442 8.94 -30.31 -39.86
N CYS A 443 10.07 -29.66 -40.13
CA CYS A 443 10.12 -28.19 -40.27
C CYS A 443 9.75 -27.71 -41.69
N GLY A 444 10.52 -28.11 -42.71
CA GLY A 444 10.20 -27.82 -44.12
C GLY A 444 10.19 -26.34 -44.55
N ILE A 445 10.54 -25.41 -43.65
CA ILE A 445 10.58 -23.96 -43.93
C ILE A 445 11.67 -23.63 -44.96
N VAL A 446 11.33 -22.75 -45.91
CA VAL A 446 12.25 -22.25 -46.94
C VAL A 446 12.77 -20.88 -46.48
N LEU A 447 14.08 -20.80 -46.25
CA LEU A 447 14.75 -19.62 -45.70
C LEU A 447 15.74 -19.06 -46.71
N ARG A 448 16.06 -17.77 -46.61
CA ARG A 448 17.22 -17.24 -47.35
C ARG A 448 18.51 -17.82 -46.79
N VAL A 449 19.51 -18.03 -47.64
CA VAL A 449 20.81 -18.61 -47.24
C VAL A 449 21.48 -17.80 -46.12
N GLU A 450 21.29 -16.48 -46.11
CA GLU A 450 21.82 -15.59 -45.07
C GLU A 450 21.09 -15.76 -43.72
N GLU A 451 19.77 -15.99 -43.75
CA GLU A 451 18.91 -16.13 -42.57
C GLU A 451 18.93 -17.55 -42.00
N ALA A 452 19.27 -18.56 -42.82
CA ALA A 452 19.30 -19.96 -42.43
C ALA A 452 20.27 -20.26 -41.29
N LYS A 453 21.33 -19.44 -41.12
CA LYS A 453 22.29 -19.55 -40.02
C LYS A 453 21.66 -19.23 -38.66
N ASN A 454 20.62 -18.40 -38.65
CA ASN A 454 19.93 -17.99 -37.45
C ASN A 454 18.71 -18.86 -37.16
N HIS A 455 18.35 -19.80 -38.02
CA HIS A 455 17.22 -20.72 -37.82
C HIS A 455 17.68 -21.97 -37.08
N VAL A 456 17.23 -22.13 -35.84
CA VAL A 456 17.59 -23.25 -34.95
C VAL A 456 16.36 -23.96 -34.43
N HIS A 457 16.52 -25.19 -33.94
CA HIS A 457 15.43 -25.97 -33.35
C HIS A 457 15.78 -26.27 -31.90
N CYS A 458 14.76 -26.35 -31.05
CA CYS A 458 14.94 -26.76 -29.67
C CYS A 458 15.15 -28.28 -29.60
N ASP A 459 16.20 -28.72 -28.92
CA ASP A 459 16.51 -30.15 -28.76
C ASP A 459 15.48 -30.92 -27.90
N LYS A 460 14.70 -30.20 -27.09
CA LYS A 460 13.70 -30.80 -26.18
C LYS A 460 12.31 -30.92 -26.82
N CYS A 461 11.85 -29.89 -27.54
CA CYS A 461 10.49 -29.86 -28.12
C CYS A 461 10.45 -29.89 -29.66
N GLY A 462 11.58 -29.75 -30.35
CA GLY A 462 11.68 -29.79 -31.81
C GLY A 462 11.12 -28.58 -32.55
N GLN A 463 10.61 -27.57 -31.82
CA GLN A 463 10.10 -26.33 -32.42
C GLN A 463 11.24 -25.47 -32.97
N ALA A 464 10.96 -24.74 -34.05
CA ALA A 464 11.92 -23.91 -34.75
C ALA A 464 11.83 -22.44 -34.33
N PHE A 465 12.99 -21.79 -34.13
CA PHE A 465 13.13 -20.43 -33.62
C PHE A 465 14.31 -19.70 -34.28
N GLN A 466 14.38 -18.39 -34.10
CA GLN A 466 15.62 -17.67 -34.35
C GLN A 466 16.63 -17.89 -33.21
N GLN A 467 17.93 -17.85 -33.51
CA GLN A 467 19.02 -18.09 -32.57
C GLN A 467 18.93 -17.21 -31.31
N VAL A 468 18.47 -15.97 -31.48
CA VAL A 468 18.29 -15.00 -30.38
C VAL A 468 17.11 -15.33 -29.46
N GLU A 469 16.13 -16.08 -29.95
CA GLU A 469 14.94 -16.49 -29.18
C GLU A 469 15.19 -17.76 -28.36
N MET A 470 16.21 -18.54 -28.72
CA MET A 470 16.48 -19.85 -28.12
C MET A 470 16.80 -19.76 -26.62
N GLU A 471 17.60 -18.77 -26.19
CA GLU A 471 17.93 -18.58 -24.78
C GLU A 471 16.67 -18.38 -23.93
N LYS A 472 15.77 -17.52 -24.41
CA LYS A 472 14.50 -17.23 -23.75
C LYS A 472 13.57 -18.43 -23.77
N HIS A 473 13.45 -19.13 -24.90
CA HIS A 473 12.65 -20.34 -25.03
C HIS A 473 13.07 -21.40 -23.98
N MET A 474 14.37 -21.64 -23.85
CA MET A 474 14.89 -22.60 -22.87
C MET A 474 14.58 -22.17 -21.43
N LYS A 475 14.73 -20.88 -21.09
CA LYS A 475 14.45 -20.36 -19.75
C LYS A 475 12.96 -20.38 -19.39
N VAL A 476 12.07 -20.07 -20.33
CA VAL A 476 10.63 -19.99 -20.07
C VAL A 476 9.96 -21.36 -20.04
N PHE A 477 10.34 -22.26 -20.94
CA PHE A 477 9.61 -23.51 -21.17
C PHE A 477 10.29 -24.76 -20.60
N HIS A 478 11.62 -24.73 -20.47
CA HIS A 478 12.43 -25.89 -20.11
C HIS A 478 13.24 -25.72 -18.81
N GLU A 479 13.17 -24.56 -18.16
CA GLU A 479 13.71 -24.38 -16.81
C GLU A 479 12.79 -25.07 -15.80
N PRO A 480 13.31 -25.99 -14.96
CA PRO A 480 12.48 -26.74 -14.02
C PRO A 480 11.94 -25.84 -12.91
N ILE A 481 10.63 -25.85 -12.69
CA ILE A 481 9.99 -25.10 -11.61
C ILE A 481 9.80 -26.03 -10.41
N GLN A 482 10.35 -25.64 -9.26
CA GLN A 482 10.18 -26.37 -8.01
C GLN A 482 8.89 -25.91 -7.30
N CYS A 483 7.95 -26.82 -7.17
CA CYS A 483 6.72 -26.58 -6.44
C CYS A 483 6.97 -26.70 -4.93
N PRO A 484 6.29 -25.90 -4.07
CA PRO A 484 6.36 -26.06 -2.61
C PRO A 484 5.99 -27.46 -2.09
N CYS A 485 5.32 -28.29 -2.89
CA CYS A 485 5.02 -29.69 -2.56
C CYS A 485 6.17 -30.67 -2.88
N GLY A 486 7.31 -30.21 -3.40
CA GLY A 486 8.51 -31.01 -3.68
C GLY A 486 8.61 -31.58 -5.11
N VAL A 487 7.63 -31.32 -5.97
CA VAL A 487 7.63 -31.77 -7.37
C VAL A 487 8.37 -30.75 -8.25
N ILE A 488 9.20 -31.24 -9.17
CA ILE A 488 9.92 -30.44 -10.17
C ILE A 488 9.31 -30.74 -11.54
N LEU A 489 8.78 -29.74 -12.23
CA LEU A 489 8.15 -29.88 -13.56
C LEU A 489 8.68 -28.83 -14.55
N GLU A 490 8.77 -29.19 -15.82
CA GLU A 490 8.97 -28.24 -16.93
C GLU A 490 7.60 -27.70 -17.41
N LYS A 491 7.53 -26.43 -17.84
CA LYS A 491 6.27 -25.78 -18.24
C LYS A 491 5.55 -26.52 -19.38
N VAL A 492 6.29 -27.12 -20.32
CA VAL A 492 5.72 -27.89 -21.44
C VAL A 492 4.97 -29.16 -20.97
N GLN A 493 5.34 -29.71 -19.82
CA GLN A 493 4.67 -30.88 -19.22
C GLN A 493 3.41 -30.51 -18.42
N MET A 494 3.13 -29.21 -18.24
CA MET A 494 1.93 -28.72 -17.53
C MET A 494 0.77 -28.38 -18.48
N VAL A 495 1.03 -28.33 -19.80
CA VAL A 495 0.05 -27.93 -20.86
C VAL A 495 -0.40 -29.13 -21.72
N SER A 496 0.08 -30.34 -21.43
CA SER A 496 -0.29 -31.58 -22.13
C SER A 496 -1.55 -32.23 -21.57
#